data_AF-A0A1S2PSA2-F1
#
_entry.id   AF-A0A1S2PSA2-F1
#
_cell.length_a   1.000
_cell.length_b   1.000
_cell.length_c   1.000
_cell.angle_alpha   90.00
_cell.angle_beta   90.00
_cell.angle_gamma   90.00
#
_symmetry.space_group_name_H-M   'P 1'
#
loop_
_entity.id
_entity.type
_entity.pdbx_description
1 polymer ?
#
loop_
_entity_poly.entity_id
_entity_poly.type
_entity_poly.pdbx_seq_one_letter_code
_entity_poly.pdbx_strand_id
1 'polypeptide(L)' 'MNRKIKEVAVRLRGRCCKDAGMVTSEYAMGILAAVGFAVLLYEVVTSGQVRAELQSIVKRALGARM' A
#
# COMPACT_ATOMS: atom_id res chain seq x y z
N MET A 1 -31.25 32.50 22.66
CA MET A 1 -29.80 32.23 22.83
C MET A 1 -29.35 30.84 22.36
N ASN A 2 -30.12 29.77 22.64
CA ASN A 2 -29.73 28.37 22.31
C ASN A 2 -29.62 28.01 20.82
N ARG A 3 -30.29 28.74 19.92
CA ARG A 3 -30.31 28.40 18.48
C ARG A 3 -28.97 28.67 17.79
N LYS A 4 -28.33 29.80 18.12
CA LYS A 4 -26.99 30.16 17.59
C LYS A 4 -25.92 29.15 18.04
N ILE A 5 -25.97 28.70 19.29
CA ILE A 5 -25.02 27.72 19.83
C ILE A 5 -25.17 26.37 19.10
N LYS A 6 -26.41 25.91 18.87
CA LYS A 6 -26.66 24.67 18.12
C LYS A 6 -26.15 24.74 16.68
N GLU A 7 -26.35 25.87 15.99
CA GLU A 7 -25.86 26.02 14.61
C GLU A 7 -24.34 26.01 14.50
N VAL A 8 -23.65 26.67 15.44
CA VAL A 8 -22.18 26.68 15.47
C VAL A 8 -21.64 25.28 15.75
N ALA A 9 -22.26 24.54 16.67
CA ALA A 9 -21.89 23.15 16.98
C ALA A 9 -22.04 22.21 15.77
N VAL A 10 -23.14 22.32 15.01
CA VAL A 10 -23.36 21.50 13.80
C VAL A 10 -22.34 21.81 12.71
N ARG A 11 -22.03 23.09 12.48
CA ARG A 11 -21.02 23.51 11.49
C ARG A 11 -19.61 23.05 11.89
N LEU A 12 -19.26 23.13 13.16
CA LEU A 12 -17.97 22.66 13.68
C LEU A 12 -17.84 21.14 13.55
N ARG A 13 -18.89 20.38 13.85
CA ARG A 13 -18.90 18.91 13.72
C ARG A 13 -18.72 18.45 12.27
N GLY A 14 -19.35 19.14 11.32
CA GLY A 14 -19.18 18.86 9.89
C GLY A 14 -17.75 19.13 9.38
N ARG A 15 -17.10 20.19 9.87
CA ARG A 15 -15.70 20.50 9.51
C ARG A 15 -14.71 19.49 10.11
N CYS A 16 -14.85 19.19 11.39
CA CYS A 16 -13.96 18.25 12.07
C CYS A 16 -14.05 16.83 11.48
N CYS A 17 -15.24 16.40 11.06
CA CYS A 17 -15.45 15.12 10.38
C CYS A 17 -14.89 15.10 8.95
N LYS A 18 -14.86 16.25 8.25
CA LYS A 18 -14.32 16.38 6.90
C LYS A 18 -12.79 16.37 6.87
N ASP A 19 -12.16 16.95 7.89
CA ASP A 19 -10.69 16.97 8.03
C ASP A 19 -10.12 15.65 8.57
N ALA A 20 -10.87 14.94 9.44
CA ALA A 20 -10.47 13.62 9.95
C ALA A 20 -10.37 12.53 8.86
N GLY A 21 -11.14 12.68 7.78
CA GLY A 21 -11.15 11.77 6.63
C GLY A 21 -10.07 12.05 5.60
N MET A 22 -9.65 13.31 5.39
CA MET A 22 -8.58 13.65 4.43
C MET A 22 -7.26 13.00 4.84
N VAL A 23 -6.81 13.25 6.07
CA VAL A 23 -5.52 12.75 6.55
C VAL A 23 -5.50 11.22 6.60
N THR A 24 -6.58 10.55 7.00
CA THR A 24 -6.60 9.07 7.13
C THR A 24 -6.73 8.35 5.78
N SER A 25 -7.46 8.93 4.82
CA SER A 25 -7.69 8.28 3.50
C SER A 25 -6.48 8.37 2.57
N GLU A 26 -5.71 9.47 2.64
CA GLU A 26 -4.47 9.62 1.87
C GLU A 26 -3.44 8.57 2.27
N TYR A 27 -3.20 8.40 3.57
CA TYR A 27 -2.28 7.36 4.05
C TYR A 27 -2.80 5.95 3.79
N ALA A 28 -4.12 5.71 3.91
CA ALA A 28 -4.70 4.41 3.59
C ALA A 28 -4.48 4.02 2.12
N MET A 29 -4.69 4.95 1.18
CA MET A 29 -4.41 4.71 -0.24
C MET A 29 -2.92 4.48 -0.51
N GLY A 30 -2.03 5.20 0.18
CA GLY A 30 -0.59 4.95 0.12
C GLY A 30 -0.21 3.53 0.53
N ILE A 31 -0.80 3.01 1.61
CA ILE A 31 -0.59 1.62 2.05
C ILE A 31 -1.16 0.64 1.03
N LEU A 32 -2.37 0.86 0.52
CA LEU A 32 -2.97 -0.02 -0.50
C LEU A 32 -2.12 -0.08 -1.77
N ALA A 33 -1.59 1.06 -2.22
CA ALA A 33 -0.69 1.11 -3.36
C ALA A 33 0.62 0.34 -3.09
N ALA A 34 1.23 0.55 -1.92
CA ALA A 34 2.47 -0.14 -1.53
C ALA A 34 2.28 -1.66 -1.43
N VAL A 35 1.19 -2.10 -0.79
CA VAL A 35 0.85 -3.53 -0.67
C VAL A 35 0.56 -4.14 -2.04
N GLY A 36 -0.22 -3.46 -2.89
CA GLY A 36 -0.48 -3.92 -4.26
C GLY A 36 0.80 -4.09 -5.07
N PHE A 37 1.73 -3.14 -4.97
CA PHE A 37 3.03 -3.24 -5.62
C PHE A 37 3.89 -4.38 -5.05
N ALA A 38 3.88 -4.58 -3.73
CA ALA A 38 4.59 -5.69 -3.09
C ALA A 38 4.09 -7.06 -3.59
N VAL A 39 2.78 -7.22 -3.76
CA VAL A 39 2.20 -8.44 -4.34
C VAL A 39 2.66 -8.64 -5.78
N LEU A 40 2.65 -7.58 -6.61
CA LEU A 40 3.15 -7.65 -7.99
C LEU A 40 4.63 -8.05 -8.04
N LEU A 41 5.47 -7.47 -7.18
CA LEU A 41 6.88 -7.83 -7.10
C LEU A 41 7.09 -9.28 -6.64
N TYR A 42 6.28 -9.74 -5.68
CA TYR A 42 6.31 -11.13 -5.24
C TYR A 42 6.04 -12.07 -6.42
N GLU A 43 4.95 -11.86 -7.16
CA GLU A 43 4.60 -12.66 -8.34
C GLU A 43 5.70 -12.65 -9.40
N VAL A 44 6.32 -11.51 -9.65
CA VAL A 44 7.44 -11.39 -10.60
C VAL A 44 8.62 -12.25 -10.15
N VAL A 45 9.03 -12.14 -8.88
CA VAL A 45 10.19 -12.88 -8.34
C VAL A 45 9.91 -14.38 -8.21
N THR A 46 8.66 -14.77 -7.90
CA THR A 46 8.25 -16.17 -7.83
C THR A 46 7.87 -16.77 -9.19
N SER A 47 7.87 -15.97 -10.25
CA SER A 47 7.51 -16.43 -11.59
C SER A 47 8.41 -17.56 -12.09
N GLY A 48 7.86 -18.39 -12.98
CA GLY A 48 8.60 -19.50 -13.58
C GLY A 48 9.86 -19.06 -14.32
N GLN A 49 9.82 -17.90 -14.99
CA GLN A 49 10.96 -17.34 -15.71
C GLN A 49 12.11 -16.98 -14.77
N VAL A 50 11.84 -16.22 -13.70
CA VAL A 50 12.87 -15.84 -12.71
C VAL A 50 13.45 -17.08 -12.02
N ARG A 51 12.59 -18.05 -11.65
CA ARG A 51 13.05 -19.32 -11.06
C ARG A 51 13.92 -20.13 -12.02
N ALA A 52 13.59 -20.17 -13.31
CA ALA A 52 14.37 -20.89 -14.32
C ALA A 52 15.76 -20.28 -14.51
N GLU A 53 15.85 -18.95 -14.61
CA GLU A 53 17.13 -18.24 -14.71
C GLU A 53 17.99 -18.43 -13.46
N LEU A 54 17.41 -18.29 -12.26
CA LEU A 54 18.13 -18.57 -11.01
C LEU A 54 18.62 -20.01 -10.94
N GLN A 55 17.80 -20.98 -11.37
CA GLN A 55 18.20 -22.38 -11.43
C GLN A 55 19.34 -22.60 -12.45
N SER A 56 19.33 -21.90 -13.58
CA SER A 56 20.41 -21.93 -14.57
C SER A 56 21.72 -21.41 -13.97
N ILE A 57 21.67 -20.28 -13.26
CA ILE A 57 22.82 -19.70 -12.57
C ILE A 57 23.38 -20.67 -11.54
N VAL A 58 22.52 -21.26 -10.70
CA VAL A 58 22.94 -22.25 -9.67
C VAL A 58 23.56 -23.48 -10.32
N LYS A 59 22.94 -24.03 -11.38
CA LYS A 59 23.50 -25.16 -12.13
C LYS A 59 24.85 -24.84 -12.75
N ARG A 60 25.03 -23.64 -13.30
CA ARG A 60 26.33 -23.18 -13.82
C ARG A 60 27.37 -23.06 -12.72
N ALA A 61 27.01 -22.51 -11.56
CA ALA A 61 27.93 -22.39 -10.42
C ALA A 61 28.36 -23.75 -9.86
N LEU A 62 27.44 -24.72 -9.82
CA LEU A 62 27.72 -26.10 -9.39
C LEU A 62 28.50 -26.88 -10.47
N GLY A 63 28.15 -26.72 -11.74
CA GLY A 63 28.79 -27.39 -12.88
C GLY A 63 30.17 -26.81 -13.24
N ALA A 64 30.45 -25.55 -12.90
CA ALA A 64 31.77 -24.93 -13.06
C ALA A 64 32.78 -25.36 -11.98
N ARG A 65 32.37 -26.20 -11.02
CA ARG A 65 33.23 -26.76 -9.96
C ARG A 65 33.68 -28.20 -10.26
N MET A 66 33.45 -28.72 -11.48
CA MET A 66 34.00 -30.00 -11.93
C MET A 66 34.91 -29.78 -13.15
#